data_AF-A0A8T9JC10-F1
#
_entry.id   AF-A0A8T9JC10-F1
#
_cell.length_a   1.000
_cell.length_b   1.000
_cell.length_c   1.000
_cell.angle_alpha   90.00
_cell.angle_beta   90.00
_cell.angle_gamma   90.00
#
_symmetry.space_group_name_H-M   'P 1'
#
loop_
_entity.id
_entity.type
_entity.pdbx_description
1 polymer ?
#
loop_
_entity_poly.entity_id
_entity_poly.type
_entity_poly.pdbx_seq_one_letter_code
_entity_poly.pdbx_strand_id
1 'polypeptide(L)'
;MRFLLGPMCDKFGARLLMGFVLMGASIPCALTGTVNSATSLAILRFFIGLGGSTFVMCQYWSTSMFTKEVAGTANALVGGWGNLGGGVTQIVMGTLLFPLFKLGMSPEAAWRTVAIVPACVGFATGFTILRISDDCPKGNYKDMKEKGIMPEVSASSSFRDGALNFNTWLLFIQYGCCFGVELTMNNASATYFKETFDLTTESAAAIASIFGWMNLFARGLGGFTSDIFNSKMGMRGRLIWQTVCLLIEGVMVLIFANTNSLGLSIFILVIFSSFVQAAE
;
A
#
# COMPACT_ATOMS: atom_id res chain seq x y z
N MET A 1 -2.92 -2.62 -14.95
CA MET A 1 -2.91 -1.17 -14.61
C MET A 1 -1.56 -0.65 -14.12
N ARG A 2 -0.93 -1.26 -13.10
CA ARG A 2 0.37 -0.77 -12.56
C ARG A 2 1.48 -0.60 -13.63
N PHE A 3 1.64 -1.57 -14.54
CA PHE A 3 2.58 -1.49 -15.67
C PHE A 3 2.26 -0.40 -16.71
N LEU A 4 1.02 0.08 -16.77
CA LEU A 4 0.61 1.14 -17.69
C LEU A 4 0.78 2.50 -17.04
N LEU A 5 0.35 2.64 -15.78
CA LEU A 5 0.34 3.91 -15.08
C LEU A 5 1.74 4.39 -14.65
N GLY A 6 2.69 3.49 -14.42
CA GLY A 6 4.09 3.87 -14.17
C GLY A 6 4.68 4.71 -15.32
N PRO A 7 4.75 4.17 -16.55
CA PRO A 7 5.23 4.92 -17.71
C PRO A 7 4.37 6.13 -18.06
N MET A 8 3.08 6.10 -17.73
CA MET A 8 2.23 7.29 -17.87
C MET A 8 2.61 8.40 -16.89
N CYS A 9 3.15 8.10 -15.70
CA CYS A 9 3.63 9.12 -14.76
C CYS A 9 4.81 9.91 -15.36
N ASP A 10 5.73 9.26 -16.07
CA ASP A 10 6.82 9.94 -16.79
C ASP A 10 6.28 10.92 -17.84
N LYS A 11 5.16 10.56 -18.48
CA LYS A 11 4.57 11.38 -19.53
C LYS A 11 3.68 12.50 -19.00
N PHE A 12 2.84 12.24 -18.01
CA PHE A 12 1.77 13.16 -17.60
C PHE A 12 1.94 13.74 -16.20
N GLY A 13 2.90 13.23 -15.41
CA GLY A 13 2.99 13.52 -13.99
C GLY A 13 2.05 12.64 -13.16
N ALA A 14 2.40 12.44 -11.90
CA ALA A 14 1.64 11.59 -11.00
C ALA A 14 0.34 12.24 -10.50
N ARG A 15 0.28 13.58 -10.40
CA ARG A 15 -0.87 14.30 -9.84
C ARG A 15 -2.15 14.03 -10.63
N LEU A 16 -2.08 14.21 -11.95
CA LEU A 16 -3.24 14.05 -12.84
C LEU A 16 -3.76 12.61 -12.78
N LEU A 17 -2.85 11.65 -12.92
CA LEU A 17 -3.20 10.23 -12.92
C LEU A 17 -3.77 9.79 -11.57
N MET A 18 -3.16 10.22 -10.46
CA MET A 18 -3.65 9.94 -9.11
C MET A 18 -5.08 10.45 -8.93
N GLY A 19 -5.34 11.71 -9.30
CA GLY A 19 -6.67 12.31 -9.20
C GLY A 19 -7.72 11.54 -10.02
N PHE A 20 -7.43 11.26 -11.29
CA PHE A 20 -8.38 10.55 -12.16
C PHE A 20 -8.62 9.11 -11.74
N VAL A 21 -7.58 8.39 -11.29
CA VAL A 21 -7.75 7.00 -10.83
C VAL A 21 -8.53 6.95 -9.53
N LEU A 22 -8.32 7.87 -8.58
CA LEU A 22 -9.10 7.92 -7.34
C LEU A 22 -10.58 8.24 -7.63
N MET A 23 -10.85 9.25 -8.45
CA MET A 23 -12.23 9.57 -8.85
C MET A 23 -12.87 8.40 -9.61
N GLY A 24 -12.13 7.78 -10.53
CA GLY A 24 -12.60 6.64 -11.31
C GLY A 24 -12.88 5.39 -10.45
N ALA A 25 -12.02 5.07 -9.48
CA ALA A 25 -12.21 3.95 -8.56
C ALA A 25 -13.32 4.20 -7.53
N SER A 26 -13.66 5.46 -7.27
CA SER A 26 -14.76 5.84 -6.38
C SER A 26 -16.14 5.48 -6.97
N ILE A 27 -16.28 5.51 -8.30
CA ILE A 27 -17.54 5.15 -8.98
C ILE A 27 -17.96 3.70 -8.68
N PRO A 28 -17.15 2.65 -8.99
CA PRO A 28 -17.51 1.28 -8.66
C PRO A 28 -17.59 1.05 -7.14
N CYS A 29 -16.83 1.81 -6.32
CA CYS A 29 -16.98 1.75 -4.87
C CYS A 29 -18.39 2.17 -4.42
N ALA A 30 -18.93 3.28 -4.95
CA ALA A 30 -20.29 3.74 -4.64
C ALA A 30 -21.36 2.73 -5.12
N LEU A 31 -21.10 2.03 -6.22
CA LEU A 31 -21.99 1.02 -6.78
C LEU A 31 -21.97 -0.32 -6.02
N THR A 32 -21.13 -0.48 -4.99
CA THR A 32 -21.06 -1.74 -4.21
C THR A 32 -22.43 -2.16 -3.69
N GLY A 33 -23.26 -1.19 -3.29
CA GLY A 33 -24.60 -1.43 -2.78
C GLY A 33 -25.62 -1.94 -3.79
N THR A 34 -25.34 -1.86 -5.10
CA THR A 34 -26.28 -2.30 -6.16
C THR A 34 -26.06 -3.74 -6.61
N VAL A 35 -25.07 -4.42 -6.04
CA VAL A 35 -24.68 -5.80 -6.39
C VAL A 35 -25.72 -6.80 -5.89
N ASN A 36 -26.16 -7.71 -6.76
CA ASN A 36 -27.17 -8.74 -6.43
C ASN A 36 -26.75 -10.16 -6.81
N SER A 37 -25.54 -10.35 -7.35
CA SER A 37 -25.01 -11.67 -7.71
C SER A 37 -23.50 -11.75 -7.50
N ALA A 38 -22.98 -12.96 -7.29
CA ALA A 38 -21.54 -13.19 -7.16
C ALA A 38 -20.74 -12.66 -8.38
N THR A 39 -21.28 -12.84 -9.59
CA THR A 39 -20.67 -12.33 -10.83
C THR A 39 -20.61 -10.80 -10.83
N SER A 40 -21.70 -10.12 -10.46
CA SER A 40 -21.72 -8.65 -10.38
C SER A 40 -20.74 -8.12 -9.32
N LEU A 41 -20.58 -8.83 -8.20
CA LEU A 41 -19.60 -8.50 -7.17
C LEU A 41 -18.17 -8.65 -7.69
N ALA A 42 -17.88 -9.72 -8.44
CA ALA A 42 -16.57 -9.97 -9.00
C ALA A 42 -16.16 -8.90 -10.02
N ILE A 43 -17.08 -8.53 -10.92
CA ILE A 43 -16.86 -7.46 -11.90
C ILE A 43 -16.60 -6.13 -11.19
N LEU A 44 -17.42 -5.78 -10.20
CA LEU A 44 -17.26 -4.54 -9.45
C LEU A 44 -15.92 -4.50 -8.69
N ARG A 45 -15.52 -5.61 -8.06
CA ARG A 45 -14.22 -5.74 -7.39
C ARG A 45 -13.04 -5.65 -8.35
N PHE A 46 -13.17 -6.14 -9.58
CA PHE A 46 -12.14 -5.95 -10.61
C PHE A 46 -11.88 -4.46 -10.86
N PHE A 47 -12.94 -3.65 -11.01
CA PHE A 47 -12.80 -2.21 -11.22
C PHE A 47 -12.29 -1.45 -9.98
N ILE A 48 -12.77 -1.80 -8.77
CA ILE A 48 -12.21 -1.26 -7.53
C ILE A 48 -10.71 -1.58 -7.42
N GLY A 49 -10.31 -2.80 -7.81
CA GLY A 49 -8.93 -3.26 -7.82
C GLY A 49 -8.01 -2.42 -8.72
N LEU A 50 -8.54 -1.77 -9.76
CA LEU A 50 -7.75 -0.82 -10.57
C LEU A 50 -7.27 0.37 -9.73
N GLY A 51 -8.05 0.77 -8.71
CA GLY A 51 -7.65 1.77 -7.72
C GLY A 51 -6.37 1.41 -6.96
N GLY A 52 -6.07 0.12 -6.79
CA GLY A 52 -4.82 -0.33 -6.18
C GLY A 52 -3.55 0.02 -6.97
N SER A 53 -3.68 0.63 -8.15
CA SER A 53 -2.55 1.18 -8.91
C SER A 53 -2.10 2.57 -8.43
N THR A 54 -2.86 3.22 -7.55
CA THR A 54 -2.47 4.46 -6.86
C THR A 54 -1.13 4.34 -6.16
N PHE A 55 -0.79 3.15 -5.68
CA PHE A 55 0.52 2.85 -5.11
C PHE A 55 1.69 3.26 -6.01
N VAL A 56 1.66 2.92 -7.31
CA VAL A 56 2.75 3.22 -8.25
C VAL A 56 2.88 4.73 -8.46
N MET A 57 1.76 5.42 -8.60
CA MET A 57 1.73 6.87 -8.78
C MET A 57 2.22 7.58 -7.51
N CYS A 58 1.86 7.07 -6.33
CA CYS A 58 2.28 7.60 -5.04
C CYS A 58 3.81 7.49 -4.88
N GLN A 59 4.36 6.31 -5.16
CA GLN A 59 5.80 6.05 -5.10
C GLN A 59 6.58 6.94 -6.06
N TYR A 60 6.09 7.09 -7.29
CA TYR A 60 6.67 7.99 -8.29
C TYR A 60 6.66 9.44 -7.80
N TRP A 61 5.51 9.87 -7.27
CA TRP A 61 5.29 11.24 -6.85
C TRP A 61 6.17 11.64 -5.66
N SER A 62 6.21 10.79 -4.63
CA SER A 62 7.09 10.95 -3.48
C SER A 62 8.56 11.00 -3.90
N THR A 63 9.01 10.08 -4.76
CA THR A 63 10.39 10.09 -5.28
C THR A 63 10.73 11.35 -6.08
N SER A 64 9.75 11.96 -6.74
CA SER A 64 9.91 13.19 -7.51
C SER A 64 9.86 14.46 -6.63
N MET A 65 9.28 14.36 -5.43
CA MET A 65 9.18 15.46 -4.46
C MET A 65 10.41 15.57 -3.56
N PHE A 66 11.04 14.45 -3.23
CA PHE A 66 12.13 14.39 -2.26
C PHE A 66 13.48 14.13 -2.92
N THR A 67 14.56 14.62 -2.29
CA THR A 67 15.92 14.41 -2.77
C THR A 67 16.40 12.99 -2.44
N LYS A 68 17.44 12.52 -3.15
CA LYS A 68 17.92 11.12 -3.05
C LYS A 68 18.40 10.72 -1.66
N GLU A 69 18.79 11.69 -0.84
CA GLU A 69 19.26 11.51 0.52
C GLU A 69 18.15 11.06 1.48
N VAL A 70 16.90 11.45 1.20
CA VAL A 70 15.73 11.17 2.05
C VAL A 70 14.60 10.44 1.32
N ALA A 71 14.78 10.12 0.04
CA ALA A 71 13.78 9.48 -0.80
C ALA A 71 13.36 8.10 -0.26
N GLY A 72 14.26 7.35 0.39
CA GLY A 72 13.92 6.06 1.01
C GLY A 72 12.95 6.23 2.17
N THR A 73 13.27 7.12 3.10
CA THR A 73 12.44 7.47 4.25
C THR A 73 11.08 8.03 3.81
N ALA A 74 11.05 8.95 2.85
CA ALA A 74 9.82 9.55 2.35
C ALA A 74 8.88 8.49 1.74
N ASN A 75 9.41 7.65 0.85
CA ASN A 75 8.63 6.58 0.24
C ASN A 75 8.14 5.56 1.28
N ALA A 76 8.98 5.20 2.25
CA ALA A 76 8.61 4.22 3.26
C ALA A 76 7.53 4.75 4.23
N LEU A 77 7.59 6.03 4.62
CA LEU A 77 6.54 6.67 5.41
C LEU A 77 5.22 6.75 4.64
N VAL A 78 5.27 7.17 3.38
CA VAL A 78 4.07 7.26 2.52
C VAL A 78 3.45 5.88 2.28
N GLY A 79 4.27 4.86 2.00
CA GLY A 79 3.83 3.47 1.87
C GLY A 79 3.22 2.91 3.16
N GLY A 80 3.84 3.19 4.31
CA GLY A 80 3.34 2.79 5.63
C GLY A 80 1.95 3.37 5.94
N TRP A 81 1.76 4.66 5.68
CA TRP A 81 0.44 5.30 5.80
C TRP A 81 -0.59 4.72 4.82
N GLY A 82 -0.18 4.39 3.60
CA GLY A 82 -1.03 3.73 2.62
C GLY A 82 -1.57 2.38 3.12
N ASN A 83 -0.70 1.55 3.69
CA ASN A 83 -1.08 0.22 4.18
C ASN A 83 -1.83 0.24 5.52
N LEU A 84 -1.58 1.24 6.36
CA LEU A 84 -2.41 1.49 7.55
C LEU A 84 -3.90 1.68 7.19
N GLY A 85 -4.19 2.19 5.99
CA GLY A 85 -5.56 2.40 5.50
C GLY A 85 -6.45 1.15 5.59
N GLY A 86 -5.88 -0.06 5.47
CA GLY A 86 -6.62 -1.31 5.65
C GLY A 86 -7.18 -1.47 7.07
N GLY A 87 -6.35 -1.21 8.09
CA GLY A 87 -6.75 -1.27 9.50
C GLY A 87 -7.73 -0.15 9.87
N VAL A 88 -7.47 1.09 9.40
CA VAL A 88 -8.38 2.23 9.62
C VAL A 88 -9.75 1.96 9.00
N THR A 89 -9.80 1.39 7.79
CA THR A 89 -11.06 1.05 7.13
C THR A 89 -11.89 0.06 7.94
N GLN A 90 -11.26 -0.97 8.54
CA GLN A 90 -11.99 -1.93 9.37
C GLN A 90 -12.67 -1.26 10.58
N ILE A 91 -11.96 -0.36 11.27
CA ILE A 91 -12.49 0.36 12.43
C ILE A 91 -13.58 1.35 12.01
N VAL A 92 -13.29 2.20 11.01
CA VAL A 92 -14.20 3.25 10.57
C VAL A 92 -15.46 2.67 9.93
N MET A 93 -15.33 1.67 9.05
CA MET A 93 -16.48 1.07 8.39
C MET A 93 -17.24 0.12 9.33
N GLY A 94 -16.53 -0.79 10.00
CA GLY A 94 -17.15 -1.88 10.77
C GLY A 94 -17.68 -1.45 12.13
N THR A 95 -16.93 -0.63 12.87
CA THR A 95 -17.26 -0.27 14.26
C THR A 95 -17.99 1.07 14.37
N LEU A 96 -17.77 2.00 13.43
CA LEU A 96 -18.37 3.33 13.48
C LEU A 96 -19.53 3.50 12.49
N LEU A 97 -19.24 3.46 11.18
CA LEU A 97 -20.21 3.85 10.15
C LEU A 97 -21.33 2.84 9.97
N PHE A 98 -21.03 1.53 9.95
CA PHE A 98 -22.08 0.52 9.78
C PHE A 98 -23.09 0.50 10.94
N PRO A 99 -22.68 0.51 12.24
CA PRO A 99 -23.63 0.65 13.35
C PRO A 99 -24.43 1.95 13.30
N LEU A 100 -23.80 3.08 12.94
CA LEU A 100 -24.48 4.37 12.78
C LEU A 100 -25.61 4.29 11.74
N PHE A 101 -25.34 3.68 10.58
CA PHE A 101 -26.35 3.52 9.54
C PHE A 101 -27.47 2.57 10.01
N LYS A 102 -27.15 1.50 10.74
CA LYS A 102 -28.17 0.59 11.31
C LYS A 102 -29.16 1.26 12.27
N LEU A 103 -28.87 2.44 12.82
CA LEU A 103 -29.83 3.18 13.64
C LEU A 103 -31.03 3.69 12.82
N GLY A 104 -30.85 3.92 11.52
CA GLY A 104 -31.88 4.50 10.64
C GLY A 104 -32.37 3.59 9.52
N MET A 105 -31.78 2.41 9.33
CA MET A 105 -32.12 1.50 8.23
C MET A 105 -31.84 0.03 8.57
N SER A 106 -32.41 -0.88 7.78
CA SER A 106 -32.19 -2.32 7.94
C SER A 106 -30.71 -2.70 7.74
N PRO A 107 -30.23 -3.82 8.31
CA PRO A 107 -28.85 -4.26 8.12
C PRO A 107 -28.46 -4.40 6.64
N GLU A 108 -29.40 -4.87 5.81
CA GLU A 108 -29.21 -5.02 4.36
C GLU A 108 -29.04 -3.67 3.66
N ALA A 109 -29.85 -2.68 4.02
CA ALA A 109 -29.71 -1.33 3.47
C ALA A 109 -28.42 -0.64 3.98
N ALA A 110 -28.04 -0.88 5.23
CA ALA A 110 -26.88 -0.27 5.87
C ALA A 110 -25.56 -0.65 5.18
N TRP A 111 -25.30 -1.93 4.93
CA TRP A 111 -24.03 -2.33 4.30
C TRP A 111 -23.94 -1.88 2.83
N ARG A 112 -25.09 -1.78 2.14
CA ARG A 112 -25.16 -1.31 0.75
C ARG A 112 -24.87 0.17 0.63
N THR A 113 -25.41 0.97 1.55
CA THR A 113 -25.30 2.44 1.52
C THR A 113 -24.03 2.96 2.16
N VAL A 114 -23.48 2.27 3.17
CA VAL A 114 -22.26 2.73 3.85
C VAL A 114 -21.06 2.83 2.91
N ALA A 115 -21.02 2.01 1.84
CA ALA A 115 -19.97 2.06 0.81
C ALA A 115 -19.93 3.38 0.02
N ILE A 116 -20.98 4.19 0.06
CA ILE A 116 -21.01 5.52 -0.56
C ILE A 116 -20.05 6.47 0.17
N VAL A 117 -19.88 6.33 1.48
CA VAL A 117 -18.99 7.20 2.28
C VAL A 117 -17.54 7.16 1.79
N PRO A 118 -16.85 6.00 1.73
CA PRO A 118 -15.49 5.94 1.22
C PRO A 118 -15.40 6.35 -0.26
N ALA A 119 -16.44 6.13 -1.06
CA ALA A 119 -16.49 6.61 -2.44
C ALA A 119 -16.51 8.14 -2.52
N CYS A 120 -17.32 8.81 -1.71
CA CYS A 120 -17.34 10.28 -1.63
C CYS A 120 -15.99 10.83 -1.17
N VAL A 121 -15.38 10.22 -0.15
CA VAL A 121 -14.05 10.61 0.35
C VAL A 121 -12.98 10.42 -0.73
N GLY A 122 -12.97 9.28 -1.42
CA GLY A 122 -12.03 8.99 -2.50
C GLY A 122 -12.17 9.98 -3.67
N PHE A 123 -13.40 10.29 -4.07
CA PHE A 123 -13.68 11.24 -5.13
C PHE A 123 -13.26 12.66 -4.75
N ALA A 124 -13.64 13.12 -3.56
CA ALA A 124 -13.27 14.44 -3.06
C ALA A 124 -11.75 14.59 -2.92
N THR A 125 -11.06 13.53 -2.48
CA THR A 125 -9.59 13.50 -2.39
C THR A 125 -8.96 13.60 -3.78
N GLY A 126 -9.44 12.81 -4.74
CA GLY A 126 -8.98 12.89 -6.14
C GLY A 126 -9.18 14.26 -6.76
N PHE A 127 -10.35 14.88 -6.54
CA PHE A 127 -10.63 16.25 -6.99
C PHE A 127 -9.71 17.28 -6.31
N THR A 128 -9.50 17.17 -5.00
CA THR A 128 -8.65 18.08 -4.24
C THR A 128 -7.21 18.02 -4.74
N ILE A 129 -6.66 16.82 -4.96
CA ILE A 129 -5.31 16.61 -5.53
C ILE A 129 -5.12 17.38 -6.84
N LEU A 130 -6.12 17.36 -7.72
CA LEU A 130 -6.06 18.08 -9.00
C LEU A 130 -6.04 19.61 -8.86
N ARG A 131 -6.49 20.14 -7.71
CA ARG A 131 -6.65 21.58 -7.48
C ARG A 131 -5.52 22.20 -6.68
N ILE A 132 -4.98 21.49 -5.70
CA ILE A 132 -4.06 22.07 -4.69
C ILE A 132 -2.64 21.51 -4.76
N SER A 133 -2.40 20.45 -5.51
CA SER A 133 -1.09 19.78 -5.54
C SER A 133 -0.31 20.07 -6.82
N ASP A 134 1.01 19.85 -6.76
CA ASP A 134 1.94 19.99 -7.89
C ASP A 134 2.56 18.64 -8.26
N ASP A 135 2.99 18.46 -9.52
CA ASP A 135 3.65 17.21 -9.94
C ASP A 135 5.06 17.03 -9.31
N CYS A 136 5.82 18.12 -9.14
CA CYS A 136 7.12 18.11 -8.46
C CYS A 136 7.43 19.51 -7.87
N PRO A 137 8.54 19.69 -7.12
CA PRO A 137 8.88 20.98 -6.50
C PRO A 137 9.11 22.12 -7.49
N LYS A 138 9.35 21.80 -8.77
CA LYS A 138 9.51 22.77 -9.87
C LYS A 138 8.19 23.15 -10.55
N GLY A 139 7.07 22.62 -10.08
CA GLY A 139 5.74 22.83 -10.65
C GLY A 139 5.24 21.64 -11.48
N ASN A 140 4.31 21.92 -12.39
CA ASN A 140 3.57 20.90 -13.12
C ASN A 140 4.28 20.46 -14.41
N TYR A 141 4.15 19.18 -14.75
CA TYR A 141 4.85 18.60 -15.89
C TYR A 141 4.42 19.25 -17.22
N LYS A 142 3.14 19.56 -17.35
CA LYS A 142 2.59 20.24 -18.53
C LYS A 142 3.31 21.58 -18.78
N ASP A 143 3.35 22.45 -17.77
CA ASP A 143 3.94 23.79 -17.87
C ASP A 143 5.45 23.73 -18.12
N MET A 144 6.14 22.75 -17.52
CA MET A 144 7.58 22.56 -17.71
C MET A 144 7.93 22.08 -19.13
N LYS A 145 7.07 21.25 -19.74
CA LYS A 145 7.24 20.78 -21.13
C LYS A 145 6.96 21.90 -22.13
N GLU A 146 5.90 22.68 -21.91
CA GLU A 146 5.58 23.85 -22.73
C GLU A 146 6.71 24.90 -22.71
N LYS A 147 7.39 25.06 -21.57
CA LYS A 147 8.56 25.95 -21.41
C LYS A 147 9.88 25.35 -21.92
N GLY A 148 9.89 24.10 -22.39
CA GLY A 148 11.10 23.40 -22.85
C GLY A 148 12.10 23.05 -21.75
N ILE A 149 11.70 23.11 -20.47
CA ILE A 149 12.55 22.80 -19.31
C ILE A 149 12.65 21.28 -19.09
N MET A 150 11.62 20.54 -19.51
CA MET A 150 11.55 19.08 -19.39
C MET A 150 11.38 18.44 -20.77
N PRO A 151 12.18 17.42 -21.12
CA PRO A 151 12.02 16.70 -22.39
C PRO A 151 10.71 15.90 -22.41
N GLU A 152 10.14 15.72 -23.60
CA GLU A 152 9.04 14.78 -23.78
C GLU A 152 9.55 13.35 -23.73
N VAL A 153 9.00 12.57 -22.80
CA VAL A 153 9.30 11.15 -22.66
C VAL A 153 8.13 10.34 -23.20
N SER A 154 8.43 9.36 -24.05
CA SER A 154 7.43 8.40 -24.51
C SER A 154 7.22 7.32 -23.45
N ALA A 155 5.97 7.12 -23.04
CA ALA A 155 5.59 6.05 -22.11
C ALA A 155 6.01 4.65 -22.62
N SER A 156 5.99 4.40 -23.93
CA SER A 156 6.44 3.11 -24.48
C SER A 156 7.95 2.92 -24.36
N SER A 157 8.73 4.02 -24.46
CA SER A 157 10.19 3.98 -24.25
C SER A 157 10.52 3.70 -22.79
N SER A 158 9.94 4.48 -21.86
CA SER A 158 10.12 4.26 -20.42
C SER A 158 9.77 2.82 -20.02
N PHE A 159 8.66 2.29 -20.54
CA PHE A 159 8.27 0.91 -20.28
C PHE A 159 9.30 -0.08 -20.80
N ARG A 160 9.76 0.09 -22.05
CA ARG A 160 10.75 -0.80 -22.66
C ARG A 160 12.06 -0.77 -21.89
N ASP A 161 12.55 0.40 -21.50
CA ASP A 161 13.81 0.55 -20.76
C ASP A 161 13.71 -0.13 -19.38
N GLY A 162 12.59 0.04 -18.68
CA GLY A 162 12.33 -0.64 -17.41
C GLY A 162 12.24 -2.16 -17.55
N ALA A 163 11.54 -2.64 -18.58
CA ALA A 163 11.30 -4.07 -18.82
C ALA A 163 12.54 -4.82 -19.33
N LEU A 164 13.44 -4.15 -20.06
CA LEU A 164 14.68 -4.76 -20.53
C LEU A 164 15.80 -4.75 -19.47
N ASN A 165 15.63 -3.99 -18.39
CA ASN A 165 16.61 -3.94 -17.32
C ASN A 165 16.47 -5.16 -16.39
N PHE A 166 17.52 -5.99 -16.33
CA PHE A 166 17.55 -7.18 -15.49
C PHE A 166 17.38 -6.88 -13.98
N ASN A 167 17.92 -5.75 -13.50
CA ASN A 167 17.80 -5.36 -12.10
C ASN A 167 16.34 -5.09 -11.71
N THR A 168 15.52 -4.60 -12.64
CA THR A 168 14.08 -4.41 -12.41
C THR A 168 13.40 -5.72 -12.06
N TRP A 169 13.73 -6.80 -12.75
CA TRP A 169 13.13 -8.11 -12.52
C TRP A 169 13.57 -8.74 -11.21
N LEU A 170 14.85 -8.58 -10.84
CA LEU A 170 15.34 -9.01 -9.53
C LEU A 170 14.58 -8.31 -8.40
N LEU A 171 14.46 -6.99 -8.46
CA LEU A 171 13.72 -6.22 -7.46
C LEU A 171 12.21 -6.50 -7.49
N PHE A 172 11.65 -6.76 -8.67
CA PHE A 172 10.24 -7.14 -8.82
C PHE A 172 9.93 -8.47 -8.15
N ILE A 173 10.74 -9.50 -8.38
CA ILE A 173 10.58 -10.81 -7.76
C ILE A 173 10.75 -10.67 -6.24
N GLN A 174 11.79 -9.95 -5.81
CA GLN A 174 12.05 -9.71 -4.40
C GLN A 174 10.86 -9.03 -3.70
N TYR A 175 10.36 -7.93 -4.26
CA TYR A 175 9.20 -7.22 -3.75
C TYR A 175 7.96 -8.13 -3.72
N GLY A 176 7.73 -8.90 -4.79
CA GLY A 176 6.64 -9.87 -4.86
C GLY A 176 6.70 -10.93 -3.75
N CYS A 177 7.91 -11.39 -3.39
CA CYS A 177 8.12 -12.30 -2.28
C CYS A 177 7.83 -11.63 -0.93
N CYS A 178 8.41 -10.46 -0.63
CA CYS A 178 8.19 -9.76 0.66
C CYS A 178 6.72 -9.41 0.87
N PHE A 179 6.12 -8.71 -0.09
CA PHE A 179 4.73 -8.28 0.00
C PHE A 179 3.77 -9.49 -0.01
N GLY A 180 4.14 -10.56 -0.72
CA GLY A 180 3.40 -11.82 -0.71
C GLY A 180 3.39 -12.50 0.67
N VAL A 181 4.52 -12.51 1.38
CA VAL A 181 4.60 -12.99 2.77
C VAL A 181 3.74 -12.11 3.67
N GLU A 182 3.82 -10.78 3.55
CA GLU A 182 3.00 -9.86 4.32
C GLU A 182 1.49 -10.12 4.11
N LEU A 183 1.05 -10.27 2.86
CA LEU A 183 -0.35 -10.50 2.53
C LEU A 183 -0.84 -11.87 3.05
N THR A 184 0.00 -12.90 2.94
CA THR A 184 -0.31 -14.24 3.46
C THR A 184 -0.47 -14.21 4.98
N MET A 185 0.44 -13.52 5.68
CA MET A 185 0.38 -13.38 7.12
C MET A 185 -0.82 -12.55 7.57
N ASN A 186 -1.12 -11.43 6.91
CA ASN A 186 -2.33 -10.63 7.18
C ASN A 186 -3.62 -11.46 7.04
N ASN A 187 -3.68 -12.37 6.06
CA ASN A 187 -4.85 -13.23 5.85
C ASN A 187 -4.93 -14.37 6.87
N ALA A 188 -3.81 -15.03 7.15
CA ALA A 188 -3.78 -16.25 7.96
C ALA A 188 -3.66 -16.01 9.47
N SER A 189 -3.13 -14.87 9.94
CA SER A 189 -2.79 -14.66 11.36
C SER A 189 -4.00 -14.79 12.28
N ALA A 190 -5.14 -14.18 11.94
CA ALA A 190 -6.33 -14.24 12.78
C ALA A 190 -6.84 -15.68 12.94
N THR A 191 -6.85 -16.45 11.84
CA THR A 191 -7.22 -17.86 11.85
C THR A 191 -6.24 -18.69 12.67
N TYR A 192 -4.93 -18.48 12.48
CA TYR A 192 -3.89 -19.17 13.25
C TYR A 192 -4.04 -19.00 14.76
N PHE A 193 -4.21 -17.76 15.24
CA PHE A 193 -4.35 -17.50 16.68
C PHE A 193 -5.65 -18.04 17.27
N LYS A 194 -6.71 -18.10 16.47
CA LYS A 194 -7.98 -18.71 16.87
C LYS A 194 -7.86 -20.22 16.99
N GLU A 195 -7.31 -20.88 15.98
CA GLU A 195 -7.26 -22.35 15.91
C GLU A 195 -6.16 -22.97 16.77
N THR A 196 -5.02 -22.28 16.94
CA THR A 196 -3.85 -22.84 17.66
C THR A 196 -3.91 -22.58 19.15
N PHE A 197 -4.50 -21.45 19.57
CA PHE A 197 -4.51 -21.00 20.97
C PHE A 197 -5.93 -20.92 21.56
N ASP A 198 -6.93 -21.47 20.87
CA ASP A 198 -8.36 -21.45 21.27
C ASP A 198 -8.86 -20.06 21.70
N LEU A 199 -8.35 -19.02 21.03
CA LEU A 199 -8.74 -17.64 21.32
C LEU A 199 -10.10 -17.32 20.73
N THR A 200 -10.80 -16.37 21.36
CA THR A 200 -12.01 -15.78 20.77
C THR A 200 -11.66 -15.08 19.45
N THR A 201 -12.65 -14.95 18.57
CA THR A 201 -12.45 -14.32 17.26
C THR A 201 -11.98 -12.86 17.44
N GLU A 202 -12.47 -12.20 18.48
CA GLU A 202 -12.12 -10.84 18.85
C GLU A 202 -10.67 -10.72 19.31
N SER A 203 -10.22 -11.60 20.22
CA SER A 203 -8.84 -11.58 20.72
C SER A 203 -7.83 -11.97 19.64
N ALA A 204 -8.15 -12.97 18.80
CA ALA A 204 -7.30 -13.37 17.69
C ALA A 204 -7.19 -12.26 16.63
N ALA A 205 -8.30 -11.58 16.30
CA ALA A 205 -8.30 -10.42 15.41
C ALA A 205 -7.51 -9.24 15.99
N ALA A 206 -7.62 -8.98 17.30
CA ALA A 206 -6.85 -7.93 17.97
C ALA A 206 -5.35 -8.19 17.86
N ILE A 207 -4.89 -9.43 18.10
CA ILE A 207 -3.48 -9.82 17.95
C ILE A 207 -3.04 -9.69 16.48
N ALA A 208 -3.82 -10.22 15.54
CA ALA A 208 -3.51 -10.13 14.12
C ALA A 208 -3.42 -8.68 13.63
N SER A 209 -4.23 -7.77 14.19
CA SER A 209 -4.17 -6.35 13.84
C SER A 209 -2.82 -5.71 14.17
N ILE A 210 -2.10 -6.18 15.21
CA ILE A 210 -0.76 -5.67 15.58
C ILE A 210 0.19 -5.80 14.40
N PHE A 211 0.09 -6.90 13.64
CA PHE A 211 0.88 -7.10 12.43
C PHE A 211 0.63 -5.98 11.41
N GLY A 212 -0.64 -5.69 11.09
CA GLY A 212 -1.01 -4.63 10.15
C GLY A 212 -0.66 -3.22 10.63
N TRP A 213 -0.81 -2.91 11.92
CA TRP A 213 -0.46 -1.61 12.51
C TRP A 213 1.04 -1.32 12.49
N MET A 214 1.86 -2.37 12.52
CA MET A 214 3.31 -2.23 12.45
C MET A 214 3.78 -1.50 11.18
N ASN A 215 2.98 -1.54 10.10
CA ASN A 215 3.34 -0.93 8.81
C ASN A 215 3.62 0.56 8.92
N LEU A 216 3.00 1.23 9.90
CA LEU A 216 3.22 2.65 10.15
C LEU A 216 4.64 2.95 10.62
N PHE A 217 5.23 2.06 11.43
CA PHE A 217 6.52 2.28 12.08
C PHE A 217 7.65 1.53 11.38
N ALA A 218 7.46 0.24 11.12
CA ALA A 218 8.51 -0.62 10.60
C ALA A 218 8.96 -0.23 9.20
N ARG A 219 8.04 0.19 8.32
CA ARG A 219 8.40 0.73 7.01
C ARG A 219 9.22 2.01 7.15
N GLY A 220 8.72 2.98 7.91
CA GLY A 220 9.43 4.24 8.15
C GLY A 220 10.83 4.03 8.71
N LEU A 221 10.98 3.14 9.69
CA LEU A 221 12.27 2.75 10.27
C LEU A 221 13.17 2.06 9.24
N GLY A 222 12.65 1.12 8.44
CA GLY A 222 13.39 0.44 7.38
C GLY A 222 13.89 1.39 6.29
N GLY A 223 13.08 2.36 5.89
CA GLY A 223 13.47 3.42 4.97
C GLY A 223 14.55 4.33 5.55
N PHE A 224 14.40 4.73 6.82
CA PHE A 224 15.36 5.56 7.54
C PHE A 224 16.73 4.88 7.70
N THR A 225 16.75 3.61 8.13
CA THR A 225 18.00 2.84 8.21
C THR A 225 18.59 2.60 6.83
N SER A 226 17.78 2.33 5.80
CA SER A 226 18.22 2.22 4.41
C SER A 226 18.93 3.50 3.95
N ASP A 227 18.41 4.68 4.28
CA ASP A 227 19.03 5.98 3.95
C ASP A 227 20.36 6.19 4.71
N ILE A 228 20.45 5.80 5.98
CA ILE A 228 21.71 5.83 6.75
C ILE A 228 22.78 4.93 6.12
N PHE A 229 22.41 3.70 5.73
CA PHE A 229 23.35 2.80 5.09
C PHE A 229 23.75 3.30 3.69
N ASN A 230 22.83 3.96 2.99
CA ASN A 230 23.09 4.60 1.70
C ASN A 230 24.08 5.77 1.83
N SER A 231 23.99 6.60 2.88
CA SER A 231 24.92 7.71 3.05
C SER A 231 26.36 7.25 3.34
N LYS A 232 26.52 6.07 3.96
CA LYS A 232 27.84 5.49 4.29
C LYS A 232 28.44 4.65 3.18
N MET A 233 27.63 3.85 2.48
CA MET A 233 28.10 2.82 1.53
C MET A 233 27.43 2.88 0.15
N GLY A 234 26.65 3.92 -0.13
CA GLY A 234 25.86 4.05 -1.36
C GLY A 234 24.83 2.93 -1.52
N MET A 235 24.52 2.57 -2.77
CA MET A 235 23.51 1.55 -3.08
C MET A 235 23.82 0.18 -2.46
N ARG A 236 25.11 -0.17 -2.29
CA ARG A 236 25.50 -1.41 -1.63
C ARG A 236 25.02 -1.46 -0.18
N GLY A 237 25.02 -0.32 0.52
CA GLY A 237 24.49 -0.22 1.88
C GLY A 237 23.00 -0.56 1.97
N ARG A 238 22.19 -0.05 1.02
CA ARG A 238 20.76 -0.38 0.95
C ARG A 238 20.53 -1.88 0.74
N LEU A 239 21.28 -2.48 -0.18
CA LEU A 239 21.18 -3.91 -0.48
C LEU A 239 21.61 -4.79 0.70
N ILE A 240 22.65 -4.39 1.44
CA ILE A 240 23.08 -5.10 2.66
C ILE A 240 21.98 -5.03 3.71
N TRP A 241 21.44 -3.84 3.98
CA TRP A 241 20.36 -3.67 4.96
C TRP A 241 19.13 -4.50 4.59
N GLN A 242 18.71 -4.45 3.32
CA GLN A 242 17.61 -5.25 2.81
C GLN A 242 17.88 -6.75 2.98
N THR A 243 19.07 -7.22 2.64
CA THR A 243 19.47 -8.64 2.82
C THR A 243 19.39 -9.06 4.29
N VAL A 244 19.85 -8.21 5.21
CA VAL A 244 19.76 -8.48 6.65
C VAL A 244 18.29 -8.59 7.09
N CYS A 245 17.42 -7.69 6.63
CA CYS A 245 16.00 -7.76 6.97
C CYS A 245 15.36 -9.07 6.48
N LEU A 246 15.64 -9.48 5.24
CA LEU A 246 15.12 -10.72 4.66
C LEU A 246 15.62 -11.98 5.39
N LEU A 247 16.89 -11.98 5.80
CA LEU A 247 17.44 -13.10 6.57
C LEU A 247 16.78 -13.20 7.94
N ILE A 248 16.61 -12.08 8.64
CA ILE A 248 15.96 -12.06 9.95
C ILE A 248 14.49 -12.46 9.81
N GLU A 249 13.78 -11.91 8.83
CA GLU A 249 12.41 -12.31 8.51
C GLU A 249 12.29 -13.83 8.33
N GLY A 250 13.11 -14.43 7.46
CA GLY A 250 13.08 -15.87 7.19
C GLY A 250 13.34 -16.72 8.44
N VAL A 251 14.31 -16.31 9.28
CA VAL A 251 14.57 -16.99 10.56
C VAL A 251 13.39 -16.84 11.51
N MET A 252 12.80 -15.64 11.62
CA MET A 252 11.69 -15.39 12.53
C MET A 252 10.42 -16.16 12.15
N VAL A 253 10.13 -16.35 10.85
CA VAL A 253 9.01 -17.22 10.41
C VAL A 253 9.20 -18.66 10.89
N LEU A 254 10.41 -19.20 10.76
CA LEU A 254 10.71 -20.56 11.20
C LEU A 254 10.56 -20.71 12.72
N ILE A 255 11.02 -19.72 13.49
CA ILE A 255 10.85 -19.72 14.95
C ILE A 255 9.36 -19.58 15.33
N PHE A 256 8.62 -18.68 14.66
CA PHE A 256 7.19 -18.49 14.87
C PHE A 256 6.41 -19.79 14.67
N ALA A 257 6.70 -20.51 13.58
CA ALA A 257 6.04 -21.78 13.26
C ALA A 257 6.26 -22.89 14.31
N ASN A 258 7.35 -22.82 15.09
CA ASN A 258 7.69 -23.81 16.11
C ASN A 258 7.36 -23.35 17.54
N THR A 259 6.72 -22.19 17.71
CA THR A 259 6.43 -21.64 19.03
C THR A 259 5.04 -22.04 19.51
N ASN A 260 4.99 -22.69 20.69
CA ASN A 260 3.75 -23.19 21.30
C ASN A 260 3.19 -22.30 22.42
N SER A 261 3.84 -21.18 22.73
CA SER A 261 3.41 -20.25 23.78
C SER A 261 2.82 -18.98 23.19
N LEU A 262 1.60 -18.63 23.60
CA LEU A 262 0.88 -17.47 23.07
C LEU A 262 1.70 -16.18 23.17
N GLY A 263 2.26 -15.88 24.35
CA GLY A 263 3.04 -14.66 24.56
C GLY A 263 4.31 -14.61 23.71
N LEU A 264 4.97 -15.76 23.53
CA LEU A 264 6.16 -15.85 22.70
C LEU A 264 5.82 -15.74 21.21
N SER A 265 4.71 -16.34 20.75
CA SER A 265 4.23 -16.20 19.37
C SER A 265 3.89 -14.75 19.04
N ILE A 266 3.23 -14.03 19.95
CA ILE A 266 2.96 -12.59 19.77
C ILE A 266 4.27 -11.80 19.68
N PHE A 267 5.22 -12.06 20.57
CA PHE A 267 6.51 -11.36 20.58
C PHE A 267 7.30 -11.60 19.29
N ILE A 268 7.40 -12.85 18.84
CA ILE A 268 8.08 -13.19 17.58
C ILE A 268 7.34 -12.58 16.40
N LEU A 269 6.00 -12.60 16.39
CA LEU A 269 5.19 -11.97 15.34
C LEU A 269 5.50 -10.47 15.20
N VAL A 270 5.68 -9.76 16.32
CA VAL A 270 6.04 -8.33 16.30
C VAL A 270 7.41 -8.10 15.68
N ILE A 271 8.41 -8.91 16.06
CA ILE A 271 9.76 -8.82 15.49
C ILE A 271 9.73 -9.16 14.01
N PHE A 272 9.12 -10.29 13.65
CA PHE A 272 8.93 -10.74 12.28
C PHE A 272 8.26 -9.63 11.44
N SER A 273 7.12 -9.10 11.89
CA SER A 273 6.39 -8.01 11.25
C SER A 273 7.28 -6.79 11.00
N SER A 274 8.11 -6.44 11.98
CA SER A 274 9.03 -5.31 11.87
C SER A 274 10.05 -5.48 10.73
N PHE A 275 10.55 -6.70 10.51
CA PHE A 275 11.53 -6.97 9.46
C PHE A 275 10.90 -7.19 8.08
N VAL A 276 9.75 -7.87 8.00
CA VAL A 276 8.97 -8.02 6.75
C VAL A 276 8.69 -6.66 6.15
N GLN A 277 8.14 -5.76 6.97
CA GLN A 277 7.70 -4.45 6.51
C GLN A 277 8.87 -3.51 6.28
N ALA A 278 9.97 -3.65 7.04
CA ALA A 278 11.19 -2.89 6.77
C ALA A 278 11.93 -3.34 5.49
N ALA A 279 11.75 -4.60 5.06
CA ALA A 279 12.35 -5.15 3.85
C ALA A 279 11.60 -4.76 2.55
N GLU A 280 10.34 -4.34 2.68
CA GLU A 280 9.49 -3.88 1.59
C GLU A 280 9.70 -2.41 1.23
#